data_AF-A0A2K3P2G0-F1
#
_entry.id   AF-A0A2K3P2G0-F1
#
_cell.length_a   1.000
_cell.length_b   1.000
_cell.length_c   1.000
_cell.angle_alpha   90.00
_cell.angle_beta   90.00
_cell.angle_gamma   90.00
#
_symmetry.space_group_name_H-M   'P 1'
#
loop_
_entity.id
_entity.type
_entity.pdbx_description
1 polymer ?
#
loop_
_entity_poly.entity_id
_entity_poly.type
_entity_poly.pdbx_seq_one_letter_code
_entity_poly.pdbx_strand_id
1 'polypeptide(L)'
;MSMSITWLLHLLVLFSFVPTFCSVSTRHLLSKPLIGDDGRIYVCSDKTFLAFETNGTIAWFIHVDYKCNVSMAPVHGGHGKIYLVAENRLLKIDYRNIGISEPTVEVFFGPGPGQKAEAEIIGLTVSTLSSTVFINIKNRGLFAYLSRGRLLWSLGAMLYQFGYRQGCRKNNTDCHFASVPVLDQCEASIYVANTEGELYCLSVRGRDFRWIQDFSSLDKSFTITPGNNGHLYVTVPTRALVVALDVFSGNILWQGSVGPLSKIDCAPVVDSNGWISIGSLDGFLYSFSPTGILKKFSRKNTENSIVQVGPFLDCSGFAVYSSQIEMEGKVSHSIGEYTIVSAIRPKVAIFTMLVPATGSIYWSEEYPGQRSTLLSKSDLSQFVVNEEILLTFLAASKVDTPLQCRTTGQKLASSCSQARNKLVNIYSGNERTIEFFLLFESFLLVLLIGLVRFCCTFWAKKKLQDQGLGGFLDKRCSLQLQKKALAKTISELEKKAAEESVDNEVFQKLGDIVRKKEIIERKLSTTYSLGRDRTNSKSKSMLPLQIGKPKSYSFQGTKKQKLKMIHTLSDTSSDSSTEEETNMFEVIDSSAKDKGKTPMVEVASNSSNDEYFTNPLDVT
;
A
#
# COMPACT_ATOMS: atom_id res chain seq x y z
N MET A 1 58.12 -52.39 -73.54
CA MET A 1 56.75 -52.81 -73.91
C MET A 1 56.04 -53.21 -72.63
N SER A 2 54.93 -52.52 -72.32
CA SER A 2 53.95 -52.71 -71.23
C SER A 2 54.46 -52.74 -69.77
N MET A 3 54.12 -51.73 -68.95
CA MET A 3 53.02 -51.75 -67.94
C MET A 3 53.42 -52.53 -66.67
N SER A 4 53.17 -52.11 -65.44
CA SER A 4 52.06 -51.33 -64.94
C SER A 4 52.32 -50.95 -63.47
N ILE A 5 51.89 -49.75 -63.07
CA ILE A 5 51.24 -49.45 -61.79
C ILE A 5 52.05 -49.79 -60.52
N THR A 6 52.70 -48.80 -59.92
CA THR A 6 52.79 -48.62 -58.43
C THR A 6 53.64 -47.41 -57.98
N TRP A 7 53.88 -46.39 -58.82
CA TRP A 7 54.70 -45.24 -58.41
C TRP A 7 54.15 -43.90 -58.90
N LEU A 8 52.85 -43.66 -58.71
CA LEU A 8 52.23 -42.37 -59.04
C LEU A 8 51.01 -42.05 -58.16
N LEU A 9 51.18 -42.14 -56.83
CA LEU A 9 50.13 -41.73 -55.89
C LEU A 9 50.66 -41.11 -54.59
N HIS A 10 51.82 -40.43 -54.64
CA HIS A 10 52.35 -39.72 -53.47
C HIS A 10 52.70 -38.25 -53.66
N LEU A 11 52.34 -37.61 -54.78
CA LEU A 11 52.61 -36.19 -54.96
C LEU A 11 51.62 -35.54 -55.92
N LEU A 12 50.45 -35.12 -55.40
CA LEU A 12 49.59 -34.02 -55.91
C LEU A 12 48.19 -34.09 -55.27
N VAL A 13 48.05 -33.61 -54.02
CA VAL A 13 46.88 -32.81 -53.62
C VAL A 13 47.37 -31.79 -52.58
N LEU A 14 47.97 -30.72 -53.10
CA LEU A 14 48.11 -29.44 -52.41
C LEU A 14 46.82 -28.67 -52.75
N PHE A 15 45.76 -28.88 -51.97
CA PHE A 15 44.58 -28.02 -51.98
C PHE A 15 44.11 -27.84 -50.52
N SER A 16 44.42 -26.65 -49.99
CA SER A 16 43.66 -25.95 -48.96
C SER A 16 42.90 -26.81 -47.93
N PHE A 17 43.59 -27.24 -46.89
CA PHE A 17 42.97 -27.32 -45.57
C PHE A 17 42.65 -25.88 -45.15
N VAL A 18 41.50 -25.36 -45.58
CA VAL A 18 40.76 -24.47 -44.69
C VAL A 18 40.32 -25.40 -43.57
N PRO A 19 40.69 -25.16 -42.30
CA PRO A 19 39.93 -25.77 -41.24
C PRO A 19 38.54 -25.17 -41.42
N THR A 20 37.62 -25.92 -42.02
CA THR A 20 36.23 -25.86 -41.58
C THR A 20 36.31 -26.23 -40.11
N PHE A 21 36.58 -25.20 -39.29
CA PHE A 21 36.03 -25.10 -37.97
C PHE A 21 34.56 -25.40 -38.18
N CYS A 22 34.21 -26.68 -38.02
CA CYS A 22 32.88 -27.05 -37.63
C CYS A 22 32.74 -26.35 -36.29
N SER A 23 32.26 -25.10 -36.35
CA SER A 23 31.96 -24.29 -35.19
C SER A 23 31.12 -25.20 -34.33
N VAL A 24 31.71 -25.68 -33.23
CA VAL A 24 30.96 -26.21 -32.11
C VAL A 24 29.92 -25.13 -31.87
N SER A 25 28.66 -25.41 -32.22
CA SER A 25 27.55 -24.50 -31.98
C SER A 25 27.61 -24.20 -30.50
N THR A 26 28.13 -23.02 -30.15
CA THR A 26 27.96 -22.43 -28.83
C THR A 26 26.46 -22.20 -28.76
N ARG A 27 25.74 -23.20 -28.27
CA ARG A 27 24.29 -23.15 -28.15
C ARG A 27 23.96 -21.94 -27.29
N HIS A 28 23.47 -20.88 -27.94
CA HIS A 28 23.17 -19.61 -27.28
C HIS A 28 21.96 -19.82 -26.37
N LEU A 29 22.24 -19.90 -25.06
CA LEU A 29 21.21 -20.05 -24.03
C LEU A 29 20.51 -18.70 -23.86
N LEU A 30 19.19 -18.74 -23.76
CA LEU A 30 18.34 -17.59 -23.55
C LEU A 30 18.01 -17.45 -22.05
N SER A 31 18.02 -16.21 -21.55
CA SER A 31 17.53 -15.89 -20.21
C SER A 31 16.02 -16.10 -20.09
N LYS A 32 15.48 -16.01 -18.88
CA LYS A 32 14.03 -15.86 -18.70
C LYS A 32 13.51 -14.65 -19.51
N PRO A 33 12.40 -14.79 -20.25
CA PRO A 33 11.91 -13.74 -21.14
C PRO A 33 11.03 -12.72 -20.42
N LEU A 34 10.94 -11.51 -20.97
CA LEU A 34 10.01 -10.45 -20.59
C LEU A 34 9.11 -10.10 -21.78
N ILE A 35 7.79 -10.15 -21.61
CA ILE A 35 6.85 -9.59 -22.59
C ILE A 35 6.70 -8.09 -22.31
N GLY A 36 7.05 -7.25 -23.28
CA GLY A 36 6.94 -5.79 -23.18
C GLY A 36 5.53 -5.26 -23.45
N ASP A 37 5.31 -3.99 -23.10
CA ASP A 37 4.06 -3.26 -23.37
C ASP A 37 3.75 -3.12 -24.88
N ASP A 38 4.79 -3.19 -25.72
CA ASP A 38 4.71 -3.19 -27.18
C ASP A 38 4.39 -4.57 -27.77
N GLY A 39 4.26 -5.60 -26.94
CA GLY A 39 4.02 -6.99 -27.35
C GLY A 39 5.26 -7.73 -27.84
N ARG A 40 6.44 -7.11 -27.81
CA ARG A 40 7.71 -7.77 -28.13
C ARG A 40 8.21 -8.59 -26.96
N ILE A 41 9.07 -9.56 -27.25
CA ILE A 41 9.68 -10.44 -26.26
C ILE A 41 11.15 -10.05 -26.10
N TYR A 42 11.52 -9.69 -24.88
CA TYR A 42 12.85 -9.24 -24.51
C TYR A 42 13.60 -10.34 -23.77
N VAL A 43 14.76 -10.69 -24.27
CA VAL A 43 15.58 -11.79 -23.74
C VAL A 43 17.05 -11.42 -23.83
N CYS A 44 17.87 -11.94 -22.92
CA CYS A 44 19.32 -11.82 -23.06
C CYS A 44 19.95 -13.18 -23.37
N SER A 45 20.98 -13.17 -24.23
CA SER A 45 21.82 -14.32 -24.51
C SER A 45 23.29 -13.91 -24.44
N ASP A 46 24.05 -14.53 -23.54
CA ASP A 46 25.45 -14.20 -23.27
C ASP A 46 25.67 -12.70 -23.07
N LYS A 47 26.17 -12.00 -24.10
CA LYS A 47 26.47 -10.55 -24.11
C LYS A 47 25.58 -9.77 -25.06
N THR A 48 24.44 -10.33 -25.45
CA THR A 48 23.55 -9.73 -26.43
C THR A 48 22.15 -9.67 -25.87
N PHE A 49 21.60 -8.46 -25.79
CA PHE A 49 20.20 -8.24 -25.47
C PHE A 49 19.38 -8.24 -26.77
N LEU A 50 18.34 -9.07 -26.83
CA LEU A 50 17.55 -9.37 -28.02
C LEU A 50 16.10 -8.95 -27.79
N ALA A 51 15.51 -8.30 -28.78
CA ALA A 51 14.08 -8.07 -28.86
C ALA A 51 13.52 -8.87 -30.04
N PHE A 52 12.56 -9.74 -29.76
CA PHE A 52 11.87 -10.55 -30.74
C PHE A 52 10.48 -10.00 -31.03
N GLU A 53 10.10 -10.07 -32.29
CA GLU A 53 8.70 -9.99 -32.70
C GLU A 53 7.96 -11.29 -32.30
N THR A 54 6.63 -11.21 -32.22
CA THR A 54 5.79 -12.36 -31.80
C THR A 54 5.88 -13.58 -32.72
N ASN A 55 6.38 -13.41 -33.94
CA ASN A 55 6.62 -14.49 -34.91
C ASN A 55 7.98 -15.18 -34.74
N GLY A 56 8.81 -14.76 -33.78
CA GLY A 56 10.15 -15.33 -33.56
C GLY A 56 11.28 -14.68 -34.35
N THR A 57 11.01 -13.64 -35.15
CA THR A 57 12.05 -12.85 -35.84
C THR A 57 12.67 -11.81 -34.90
N ILE A 58 13.95 -11.50 -35.09
CA ILE A 58 14.64 -10.49 -34.27
C ILE A 58 14.24 -9.10 -34.78
N ALA A 59 13.58 -8.32 -33.92
CA ALA A 59 13.25 -6.92 -34.21
C ALA A 59 14.51 -6.04 -34.18
N TRP A 60 15.33 -6.24 -33.15
CA TRP A 60 16.61 -5.57 -32.95
C TRP A 60 17.41 -6.26 -31.85
N PHE A 61 18.69 -5.96 -31.77
CA PHE A 61 19.57 -6.46 -30.71
C PHE A 61 20.64 -5.43 -30.36
N ILE A 62 21.21 -5.57 -29.17
CA ILE A 62 22.28 -4.69 -28.67
C ILE A 62 23.34 -5.55 -27.99
N HIS A 63 24.59 -5.23 -28.24
CA HIS A 63 25.69 -5.80 -27.47
C HIS A 63 25.80 -5.12 -26.11
N VAL A 64 25.79 -5.91 -25.05
CA VAL A 64 26.09 -5.48 -23.69
C VAL A 64 27.51 -5.93 -23.35
N ASP A 65 28.31 -5.03 -22.78
CA ASP A 65 29.73 -5.33 -22.48
C ASP A 65 29.91 -6.48 -21.45
N TYR A 66 28.84 -6.80 -20.72
CA TYR A 66 28.80 -7.72 -19.59
C TYR A 66 27.95 -8.95 -19.90
N LYS A 67 28.36 -10.12 -19.40
CA LYS A 67 27.57 -11.35 -19.54
C LYS A 67 26.29 -11.30 -18.69
N CYS A 68 25.15 -11.47 -19.34
CA CYS A 68 23.83 -11.52 -18.72
C CYS A 68 23.65 -12.71 -17.76
N ASN A 69 22.87 -12.48 -16.71
CA ASN A 69 22.42 -13.54 -15.84
C ASN A 69 21.19 -14.25 -16.47
N VAL A 70 21.36 -15.51 -16.86
CA VAL A 70 20.29 -16.30 -17.51
C VAL A 70 19.11 -16.62 -16.58
N SER A 71 19.35 -16.62 -15.27
CA SER A 71 18.34 -16.97 -14.26
C SER A 71 17.35 -15.84 -13.97
N MET A 72 17.70 -14.60 -14.32
CA MET A 72 16.92 -13.39 -14.07
C MET A 72 16.26 -12.91 -15.36
N ALA A 73 14.95 -12.68 -15.30
CA ALA A 73 14.25 -12.02 -16.40
C ALA A 73 14.59 -10.51 -16.43
N PRO A 74 14.64 -9.89 -17.62
CA PRO A 74 14.62 -8.44 -17.72
C PRO A 74 13.37 -7.86 -17.02
N VAL A 75 13.48 -6.66 -16.46
CA VAL A 75 12.38 -5.99 -15.75
C VAL A 75 11.96 -4.73 -16.48
N HIS A 76 10.67 -4.58 -16.70
CA HIS A 76 10.11 -3.41 -17.36
C HIS A 76 10.25 -2.15 -16.50
N GLY A 77 10.88 -1.12 -17.06
CA GLY A 77 11.19 0.14 -16.38
C GLY A 77 10.20 1.28 -16.62
N GLY A 78 9.20 1.07 -17.48
CA GLY A 78 8.25 2.11 -17.89
C GLY A 78 8.81 3.05 -18.97
N HIS A 79 7.95 3.45 -19.91
CA HIS A 79 8.27 4.39 -20.99
C HIS A 79 9.55 4.04 -21.75
N GLY A 80 9.63 2.85 -22.37
CA GLY A 80 10.76 2.49 -23.24
C GLY A 80 12.07 2.21 -22.48
N LYS A 81 12.01 1.76 -21.23
CA LYS A 81 13.18 1.40 -20.43
C LYS A 81 13.08 -0.04 -19.96
N ILE A 82 14.20 -0.76 -20.00
CA ILE A 82 14.33 -2.12 -19.45
C ILE A 82 15.54 -2.15 -18.53
N TYR A 83 15.40 -2.83 -17.40
CA TYR A 83 16.51 -3.10 -16.48
C TYR A 83 16.89 -4.58 -16.56
N LEU A 84 18.19 -4.87 -16.58
CA LEU A 84 18.68 -6.25 -16.57
C LEU A 84 19.94 -6.38 -15.73
N VAL A 85 20.17 -7.57 -15.18
CA VAL A 85 21.36 -7.87 -14.38
C VAL A 85 22.37 -8.65 -15.22
N ALA A 86 23.59 -8.10 -15.34
CA ALA A 86 24.70 -8.71 -16.06
C ALA A 86 25.99 -8.57 -15.24
N GLU A 87 26.72 -9.66 -15.03
CA GLU A 87 27.93 -9.71 -14.17
C GLU A 87 27.80 -8.92 -12.86
N ASN A 88 26.65 -9.07 -12.20
CA ASN A 88 26.34 -8.39 -10.93
C ASN A 88 26.30 -6.85 -11.02
N ARG A 89 25.95 -6.33 -12.19
CA ARG A 89 25.64 -4.92 -12.48
C ARG A 89 24.20 -4.83 -12.95
N LEU A 90 23.51 -3.79 -12.52
CA LEU A 90 22.21 -3.42 -13.06
C LEU A 90 22.41 -2.49 -14.25
N LEU A 91 22.09 -2.98 -15.44
CA LEU A 91 22.09 -2.20 -16.66
C LEU A 91 20.69 -1.63 -16.90
N LYS A 92 20.64 -0.40 -17.39
CA LYS A 92 19.44 0.27 -17.87
C LYS A 92 19.56 0.41 -19.38
N ILE A 93 18.62 -0.15 -20.11
CA ILE A 93 18.48 -0.02 -21.55
C ILE A 93 17.35 0.98 -21.82
N ASP A 94 17.65 2.06 -22.54
CA ASP A 94 16.64 2.97 -23.07
C ASP A 94 16.48 2.72 -24.57
N TYR A 95 15.26 2.36 -24.98
CA TYR A 95 14.92 2.04 -26.37
C TYR A 95 13.83 2.96 -26.92
N ARG A 96 13.66 4.16 -26.35
CA ARG A 96 12.73 5.17 -26.87
C ARG A 96 13.09 5.53 -28.31
N ASN A 97 12.09 5.40 -29.20
CA ASN A 97 12.12 5.79 -30.61
C ASN A 97 13.16 5.05 -31.48
N ILE A 98 13.02 3.73 -31.55
CA ILE A 98 13.66 2.91 -32.57
C ILE A 98 13.20 3.40 -33.94
N GLY A 99 14.09 4.11 -34.64
CA GLY A 99 13.83 4.82 -35.89
C GLY A 99 14.58 6.16 -36.00
N ILE A 100 14.92 6.79 -34.86
CA ILE A 100 15.67 8.06 -34.82
C ILE A 100 16.99 7.92 -34.03
N SER A 101 17.02 7.09 -32.97
CA SER A 101 18.20 6.88 -32.14
C SER A 101 18.43 5.39 -31.86
N GLU A 102 19.69 4.98 -31.85
CA GLU A 102 20.08 3.65 -31.38
C GLU A 102 19.77 3.53 -29.88
N PRO A 103 19.30 2.35 -29.43
CA PRO A 103 19.03 2.12 -28.02
C PRO A 103 20.33 2.19 -27.20
N THR A 104 20.27 2.82 -26.03
CA THR A 104 21.44 3.10 -25.20
C THR A 104 21.49 2.17 -24.00
N VAL A 105 22.71 1.74 -23.64
CA VAL A 105 22.97 0.90 -22.46
C VAL A 105 23.78 1.71 -21.45
N GLU A 106 23.25 1.86 -20.25
CA GLU A 106 23.90 2.57 -19.15
C GLU A 106 24.05 1.62 -17.95
N VAL A 107 25.20 1.67 -17.27
CA VAL A 107 25.34 1.01 -15.96
C VAL A 107 24.60 1.86 -14.93
N PHE A 108 23.46 1.38 -14.46
CA PHE A 108 22.63 2.09 -13.48
C PHE A 108 23.13 1.89 -12.05
N PHE A 109 23.55 0.66 -11.73
CA PHE A 109 24.09 0.32 -10.41
C PHE A 109 25.11 -0.80 -10.53
N GLY A 110 26.22 -0.71 -9.82
CA GLY A 110 27.25 -1.75 -9.80
C GLY A 110 28.67 -1.19 -9.83
N PRO A 111 29.68 -2.06 -9.76
CA PRO A 111 31.09 -1.67 -9.84
C PRO A 111 31.42 -1.00 -11.19
N GLY A 112 32.43 -0.13 -11.19
CA GLY A 112 32.97 0.46 -12.42
C GLY A 112 33.54 -0.60 -13.38
N PRO A 113 33.75 -0.28 -14.67
CA PRO A 113 34.32 -1.23 -15.63
C PRO A 113 35.64 -1.84 -15.11
N GLY A 114 35.76 -3.17 -15.18
CA GLY A 114 36.94 -3.91 -14.70
C GLY A 114 37.04 -4.15 -13.19
N GLN A 115 36.16 -3.58 -12.36
CA GLN A 115 36.10 -3.83 -10.92
C GLN A 115 35.23 -5.04 -10.59
N LYS A 116 35.68 -5.87 -9.64
CA LYS A 116 34.90 -7.00 -9.11
C LYS A 116 33.80 -6.48 -8.19
N ALA A 117 32.62 -7.07 -8.29
CA ALA A 117 31.50 -6.72 -7.43
C ALA A 117 31.71 -7.29 -6.01
N GLU A 118 31.55 -6.45 -4.99
CA GLU A 118 31.70 -6.83 -3.58
C GLU A 118 30.47 -7.53 -3.00
N ALA A 119 29.29 -7.35 -3.61
CA ALA A 119 28.01 -7.85 -3.07
C ALA A 119 27.06 -8.27 -4.19
N GLU A 120 26.44 -9.44 -4.03
CA GLU A 120 25.55 -10.09 -5.01
C GLU A 120 24.15 -9.45 -5.05
N ILE A 121 23.65 -9.13 -6.25
CA ILE A 121 22.29 -8.67 -6.50
C ILE A 121 21.38 -9.90 -6.51
N ILE A 122 20.48 -9.99 -5.53
CA ILE A 122 19.50 -11.09 -5.41
C ILE A 122 18.34 -10.88 -6.38
N GLY A 123 17.94 -9.63 -6.62
CA GLY A 123 16.86 -9.30 -7.53
C GLY A 123 16.48 -7.83 -7.49
N LEU A 124 15.60 -7.45 -8.40
CA LEU A 124 15.05 -6.10 -8.48
C LEU A 124 13.56 -6.11 -8.82
N THR A 125 12.91 -5.01 -8.49
CA THR A 125 11.57 -4.69 -9.00
C THR A 125 11.47 -3.19 -9.26
N VAL A 126 10.63 -2.80 -10.20
CA VAL A 126 10.49 -1.40 -10.62
C VAL A 126 9.04 -0.96 -10.49
N SER A 127 8.84 0.15 -9.80
CA SER A 127 7.57 0.86 -9.78
C SER A 127 7.56 1.86 -10.93
N THR A 128 6.77 1.58 -11.96
CA THR A 128 6.57 2.49 -13.10
C THR A 128 5.85 3.77 -12.68
N LEU A 129 4.89 3.67 -11.76
CA LEU A 129 4.12 4.80 -11.21
C LEU A 129 5.00 5.82 -10.47
N SER A 130 5.92 5.35 -9.63
CA SER A 130 6.81 6.20 -8.84
C SER A 130 8.20 6.36 -9.47
N SER A 131 8.43 5.75 -10.64
CA SER A 131 9.74 5.73 -11.31
C SER A 131 10.90 5.35 -10.36
N THR A 132 10.66 4.36 -9.49
CA THR A 132 11.59 3.91 -8.45
C THR A 132 11.98 2.46 -8.68
N VAL A 133 13.28 2.17 -8.58
CA VAL A 133 13.92 0.88 -8.74
C VAL A 133 14.31 0.37 -7.35
N PHE A 134 13.78 -0.78 -6.97
CA PHE A 134 14.10 -1.46 -5.71
C PHE A 134 15.06 -2.60 -6.00
N ILE A 135 16.20 -2.64 -5.30
CA ILE A 135 17.28 -3.59 -5.52
C ILE A 135 17.57 -4.27 -4.19
N ASN A 136 17.45 -5.60 -4.14
CA ASN A 136 17.90 -6.37 -2.99
C ASN A 136 19.32 -6.87 -3.21
N ILE A 137 20.20 -6.56 -2.26
CA ILE A 137 21.62 -6.89 -2.29
C ILE A 137 21.93 -7.79 -1.11
N LYS A 138 22.51 -8.95 -1.39
CA LYS A 138 22.88 -9.95 -0.39
C LYS A 138 23.74 -9.34 0.71
N ASN A 139 23.39 -9.64 1.97
CA ASN A 139 24.05 -9.14 3.18
C ASN A 139 24.06 -7.62 3.37
N ARG A 140 23.50 -6.81 2.46
CA ARG A 140 23.38 -5.34 2.59
C ARG A 140 21.93 -4.89 2.77
N GLY A 141 20.99 -5.57 2.14
CA GLY A 141 19.55 -5.31 2.26
C GLY A 141 18.93 -4.70 1.01
N LEU A 142 17.76 -4.10 1.20
CA LEU A 142 16.92 -3.50 0.16
C LEU A 142 17.25 -2.01 -0.02
N PHE A 143 17.45 -1.59 -1.26
CA PHE A 143 17.74 -0.21 -1.64
C PHE A 143 16.69 0.31 -2.61
N ALA A 144 16.22 1.53 -2.40
CA ALA A 144 15.31 2.23 -3.28
C ALA A 144 16.03 3.37 -4.00
N TYR A 145 16.08 3.30 -5.33
CA TYR A 145 16.67 4.32 -6.19
C TYR A 145 15.62 4.95 -7.08
N LEU A 146 15.64 6.26 -7.26
CA LEU A 146 14.94 6.88 -8.38
C LEU A 146 15.54 6.36 -9.68
N SER A 147 14.73 6.22 -10.73
CA SER A 147 15.15 5.84 -12.10
C SER A 147 16.23 6.76 -12.72
N ARG A 148 16.54 7.88 -12.07
CA ARG A 148 17.64 8.80 -12.40
C ARG A 148 18.95 8.50 -11.63
N GLY A 149 18.99 7.45 -10.81
CA GLY A 149 20.18 7.00 -10.06
C GLY A 149 20.32 7.56 -8.64
N ARG A 150 19.39 8.39 -8.16
CA ARG A 150 19.45 8.95 -6.79
C ARG A 150 18.87 7.96 -5.76
N LEU A 151 19.64 7.61 -4.73
CA LEU A 151 19.17 6.81 -3.60
C LEU A 151 18.10 7.58 -2.80
N LEU A 152 16.96 6.95 -2.54
CA LEU A 152 15.89 7.45 -1.68
C LEU A 152 16.07 6.95 -0.24
N TRP A 153 16.21 5.63 -0.10
CA TRP A 153 16.39 4.98 1.19
C TRP A 153 17.03 3.59 1.02
N SER A 154 17.62 3.10 2.12
CA SER A 154 18.17 1.75 2.23
C SER A 154 17.70 1.12 3.54
N LEU A 155 17.57 -0.21 3.54
CA LEU A 155 17.00 -0.95 4.65
C LEU A 155 17.57 -2.36 4.74
N GLY A 156 18.00 -2.78 5.93
CA GLY A 156 18.41 -4.16 6.21
C GLY A 156 17.25 -5.04 6.68
N ALA A 157 17.49 -6.34 6.80
CA ALA A 157 16.52 -7.30 7.34
C ALA A 157 16.23 -7.13 8.84
N MET A 158 17.07 -6.35 9.54
CA MET A 158 16.89 -6.00 10.93
C MET A 158 16.74 -4.48 11.07
N LEU A 159 15.70 -4.06 11.78
CA LEU A 159 15.47 -2.65 12.10
C LEU A 159 15.21 -2.49 13.60
N TYR A 160 15.79 -1.47 14.22
CA TYR A 160 15.51 -1.10 15.61
C TYR A 160 14.58 0.11 15.61
N GLN A 161 13.37 -0.05 16.14
CA GLN A 161 12.41 1.03 16.30
C GLN A 161 12.04 1.19 17.78
N PHE A 162 12.22 2.38 18.34
CA PHE A 162 11.96 2.67 19.76
C PHE A 162 12.65 1.70 20.74
N GLY A 163 13.84 1.21 20.41
CA GLY A 163 14.57 0.23 21.23
C GLY A 163 14.12 -1.22 21.07
N TYR A 164 13.05 -1.47 20.31
CA TYR A 164 12.59 -2.82 19.97
C TYR A 164 13.16 -3.26 18.63
N ARG A 165 13.66 -4.50 18.59
CA ARG A 165 14.10 -5.15 17.36
C ARG A 165 12.90 -5.64 16.57
N GLN A 166 12.85 -5.27 15.30
CA GLN A 166 11.92 -5.79 14.31
C GLN A 166 12.70 -6.63 13.30
N GLY A 167 12.15 -7.80 12.99
CA GLY A 167 12.76 -8.75 12.07
C GLY A 167 13.89 -9.58 12.68
N CYS A 168 14.16 -10.71 12.02
CA CYS A 168 15.17 -11.69 12.38
C CYS A 168 15.00 -12.19 13.82
N ARG A 169 13.80 -12.60 14.23
CA ARG A 169 13.48 -12.90 15.65
C ARG A 169 14.40 -13.94 16.29
N LYS A 170 14.87 -14.93 15.52
CA LYS A 170 15.70 -16.05 15.99
C LYS A 170 17.16 -15.70 16.30
N ASN A 171 17.55 -14.43 16.14
CA ASN A 171 18.88 -13.92 16.47
C ASN A 171 20.05 -14.60 15.72
N ASN A 172 19.81 -15.00 14.47
CA ASN A 172 20.86 -15.50 13.59
C ASN A 172 21.70 -14.33 13.05
N THR A 173 23.03 -14.46 13.16
CA THR A 173 23.99 -13.44 12.71
C THR A 173 24.01 -13.27 11.19
N ASP A 174 23.53 -14.26 10.44
CA ASP A 174 23.46 -14.27 8.98
C ASP A 174 22.04 -13.98 8.44
N CYS A 175 21.20 -13.30 9.23
CA CYS A 175 19.86 -12.96 8.80
C CYS A 175 19.86 -11.78 7.81
N HIS A 176 19.54 -12.05 6.55
CA HIS A 176 19.46 -11.05 5.49
C HIS A 176 18.28 -11.35 4.55
N PHE A 177 17.88 -10.37 3.74
CA PHE A 177 16.86 -10.57 2.72
C PHE A 177 17.37 -11.50 1.63
N ALA A 178 16.64 -12.59 1.36
CA ALA A 178 17.05 -13.68 0.48
C ALA A 178 16.22 -13.77 -0.81
N SER A 179 15.06 -13.10 -0.88
CA SER A 179 14.17 -13.15 -2.04
C SER A 179 14.34 -11.95 -2.98
N VAL A 180 13.88 -12.11 -4.22
CA VAL A 180 13.61 -10.99 -5.13
C VAL A 180 12.54 -10.10 -4.48
N PRO A 181 12.69 -8.76 -4.46
CA PRO A 181 11.67 -7.88 -3.95
C PRO A 181 10.46 -7.89 -4.89
N VAL A 182 9.26 -8.05 -4.33
CA VAL A 182 8.00 -8.11 -5.08
C VAL A 182 7.21 -6.84 -4.82
N LEU A 183 6.67 -6.23 -5.88
CA LEU A 183 5.93 -4.97 -5.79
C LEU A 183 4.43 -5.22 -6.05
N ASP A 184 3.59 -4.81 -5.13
CA ASP A 184 2.17 -4.56 -5.38
C ASP A 184 2.01 -3.09 -5.79
N GLN A 185 1.57 -2.90 -7.04
CA GLN A 185 1.44 -1.56 -7.64
C GLN A 185 0.17 -0.84 -7.19
N CYS A 186 -0.88 -1.57 -6.79
CA CYS A 186 -2.13 -0.97 -6.34
C CYS A 186 -1.99 -0.39 -4.93
N GLU A 187 -1.40 -1.16 -4.02
CA GLU A 187 -1.27 -0.79 -2.60
C GLU A 187 0.06 -0.10 -2.26
N ALA A 188 0.88 0.13 -3.28
CA ALA A 188 2.23 0.69 -3.17
C ALA A 188 3.03 0.02 -2.04
N SER A 189 3.01 -1.31 -2.04
CA SER A 189 3.64 -2.16 -1.02
C SER A 189 4.72 -3.04 -1.64
N ILE A 190 5.82 -3.22 -0.92
CA ILE A 190 6.94 -4.07 -1.32
C ILE A 190 6.99 -5.24 -0.35
N TYR A 191 7.20 -6.43 -0.90
CA TYR A 191 7.35 -7.66 -0.14
C TYR A 191 8.73 -8.25 -0.37
N VAL A 192 9.36 -8.69 0.71
CA VAL A 192 10.66 -9.34 0.66
C VAL A 192 10.77 -10.35 1.81
N ALA A 193 11.34 -11.51 1.55
CA ALA A 193 11.57 -12.54 2.55
C ALA A 193 13.03 -12.59 2.98
N ASN A 194 13.27 -12.99 4.22
CA ASN A 194 14.61 -13.24 4.74
C ASN A 194 14.97 -14.74 4.72
N THR A 195 16.22 -15.03 5.10
CA THR A 195 16.75 -16.39 5.22
C THR A 195 16.08 -17.26 6.30
N GLU A 196 15.33 -16.67 7.21
CA GLU A 196 14.67 -17.38 8.32
C GLU A 196 13.20 -17.72 8.05
N GLY A 197 12.65 -17.34 6.89
CA GLY A 197 11.25 -17.58 6.54
C GLY A 197 10.28 -16.50 7.03
N GLU A 198 10.77 -15.31 7.38
CA GLU A 198 9.93 -14.16 7.68
C GLU A 198 9.68 -13.35 6.40
N LEU A 199 8.41 -13.00 6.16
CA LEU A 199 7.94 -12.14 5.07
C LEU A 199 7.69 -10.73 5.60
N TYR A 200 8.31 -9.74 4.96
CA TYR A 200 8.22 -8.34 5.34
C TYR A 200 7.33 -7.60 4.35
N CYS A 201 6.47 -6.73 4.86
CA CYS A 201 5.71 -5.77 4.07
C CYS A 201 6.17 -4.36 4.35
N LEU A 202 6.46 -3.61 3.29
CA LEU A 202 6.98 -2.26 3.35
C LEU A 202 6.18 -1.33 2.47
N SER A 203 6.14 -0.04 2.83
CA SER A 203 5.62 1.00 1.94
C SER A 203 6.69 1.38 0.92
N VAL A 204 6.32 1.56 -0.36
CA VAL A 204 7.20 2.10 -1.40
C VAL A 204 7.82 3.46 -0.99
N ARG A 205 7.10 4.24 -0.18
CA ARG A 205 7.50 5.59 0.26
C ARG A 205 8.41 5.60 1.50
N GLY A 206 8.45 4.52 2.27
CA GLY A 206 9.00 4.53 3.63
C GLY A 206 9.94 3.36 3.90
N ARG A 207 10.66 3.45 5.03
CA ARG A 207 11.56 2.39 5.50
C ARG A 207 10.92 1.48 6.54
N ASP A 208 9.76 1.85 7.04
CA ASP A 208 9.11 1.16 8.16
C ASP A 208 8.39 -0.09 7.66
N PHE A 209 8.49 -1.16 8.45
CA PHE A 209 7.74 -2.38 8.23
C PHE A 209 6.27 -2.13 8.62
N ARG A 210 5.34 -2.37 7.69
CA ARG A 210 3.90 -2.36 8.01
C ARG A 210 3.54 -3.56 8.88
N TRP A 211 4.08 -4.72 8.50
CA TRP A 211 3.95 -5.98 9.24
C TRP A 211 5.07 -6.93 8.84
N ILE A 212 5.29 -7.93 9.70
CA ILE A 212 6.21 -9.05 9.46
C ILE A 212 5.44 -10.32 9.79
N GLN A 213 5.36 -11.23 8.83
CA GLN A 213 4.70 -12.52 8.98
C GLN A 213 5.73 -13.65 9.00
N ASP A 214 5.67 -14.51 10.00
CA ASP A 214 6.61 -15.63 10.17
C ASP A 214 6.04 -16.92 9.55
N PHE A 215 6.67 -17.40 8.49
CA PHE A 215 6.36 -18.67 7.83
C PHE A 215 7.37 -19.78 8.14
N SER A 216 8.29 -19.55 9.08
CA SER A 216 9.37 -20.49 9.39
C SER A 216 8.90 -21.86 9.90
N SER A 217 7.63 -21.98 10.32
CA SER A 217 6.97 -23.24 10.65
C SER A 217 6.54 -24.05 9.42
N LEU A 218 6.21 -23.36 8.31
CA LEU A 218 5.88 -23.99 7.04
C LEU A 218 7.17 -24.37 6.31
N ASP A 219 7.97 -23.36 5.96
CA ASP A 219 9.27 -23.49 5.30
C ASP A 219 10.02 -22.14 5.37
N LYS A 220 11.35 -22.19 5.22
CA LYS A 220 12.20 -21.01 5.03
C LYS A 220 12.16 -20.51 3.59
N SER A 221 11.87 -21.38 2.62
CA SER A 221 11.86 -21.05 1.20
C SER A 221 10.44 -21.03 0.63
N PHE A 222 10.04 -19.89 0.07
CA PHE A 222 8.73 -19.72 -0.57
C PHE A 222 8.78 -18.63 -1.63
N THR A 223 7.84 -18.71 -2.58
CA THR A 223 7.68 -17.74 -3.66
C THR A 223 6.56 -16.78 -3.34
N ILE A 224 6.81 -15.48 -3.52
CA ILE A 224 5.85 -14.40 -3.25
C ILE A 224 5.26 -13.94 -4.58
N THR A 225 3.94 -13.84 -4.68
CA THR A 225 3.25 -13.36 -5.88
C THR A 225 2.23 -12.29 -5.51
N PRO A 226 2.34 -11.06 -6.06
CA PRO A 226 1.42 -9.98 -5.76
C PRO A 226 0.12 -10.19 -6.55
N GLY A 227 -1.02 -10.14 -5.86
CA GLY A 227 -2.31 -10.25 -6.52
C GLY A 227 -2.75 -8.95 -7.20
N ASN A 228 -2.27 -7.78 -6.74
CA ASN A 228 -2.76 -6.46 -7.16
C ASN A 228 -4.29 -6.31 -7.02
N ASN A 229 -4.90 -7.09 -6.13
CA ASN A 229 -6.33 -7.20 -5.88
C ASN A 229 -6.64 -7.15 -4.36
N GLY A 230 -5.70 -6.65 -3.55
CA GLY A 230 -5.76 -6.68 -2.08
C GLY A 230 -5.30 -8.00 -1.44
N HIS A 231 -4.87 -8.96 -2.24
CA HIS A 231 -4.29 -10.23 -1.77
C HIS A 231 -2.82 -10.37 -2.16
N LEU A 232 -2.07 -11.00 -1.25
CA LEU A 232 -0.71 -11.45 -1.49
C LEU A 232 -0.68 -12.97 -1.38
N TYR A 233 -0.07 -13.64 -2.35
CA TYR A 233 0.00 -15.09 -2.37
C TYR A 233 1.42 -15.56 -2.06
N VAL A 234 1.52 -16.54 -1.16
CA VAL A 234 2.75 -17.22 -0.80
C VAL A 234 2.63 -18.68 -1.20
N THR A 235 3.55 -19.15 -2.03
CA THR A 235 3.63 -20.54 -2.45
C THR A 235 4.78 -21.22 -1.73
N VAL A 236 4.49 -22.30 -1.00
CA VAL A 236 5.45 -23.13 -0.28
C VAL A 236 5.62 -24.44 -1.07
N PRO A 237 6.69 -24.59 -1.86
CA PRO A 237 6.81 -25.72 -2.80
C PRO A 237 6.97 -27.07 -2.13
N THR A 238 7.69 -27.13 -1.01
CA THR A 238 7.97 -28.37 -0.25
C THR A 238 6.71 -29.03 0.28
N ARG A 239 5.72 -28.23 0.67
CA ARG A 239 4.41 -28.70 1.18
C ARG A 239 3.31 -28.66 0.12
N ALA A 240 3.63 -28.28 -1.12
CA ALA A 240 2.65 -28.05 -2.18
C ALA A 240 1.46 -27.21 -1.69
N LEU A 241 1.76 -26.06 -1.07
CA LEU A 241 0.75 -25.21 -0.42
C LEU A 241 0.76 -23.79 -1.00
N VAL A 242 -0.43 -23.26 -1.24
CA VAL A 242 -0.66 -21.84 -1.56
C VAL A 242 -1.39 -21.19 -0.39
N VAL A 243 -0.86 -20.08 0.10
CA VAL A 243 -1.43 -19.29 1.21
C VAL A 243 -1.77 -17.91 0.69
N ALA A 244 -2.99 -17.44 0.93
CA ALA A 244 -3.38 -16.07 0.62
C ALA A 244 -3.38 -15.21 1.88
N LEU A 245 -2.85 -14.00 1.76
CA LEU A 245 -2.70 -13.02 2.82
C LEU A 245 -3.46 -11.74 2.47
N ASP A 246 -3.97 -11.07 3.49
CA ASP A 246 -4.46 -9.70 3.39
C ASP A 246 -3.27 -8.73 3.32
N VAL A 247 -3.21 -7.93 2.27
CA VAL A 247 -2.08 -7.02 2.00
C VAL A 247 -1.83 -6.02 3.14
N PHE A 248 -2.90 -5.53 3.78
CA PHE A 248 -2.82 -4.50 4.81
C PHE A 248 -2.35 -5.05 6.16
N SER A 249 -2.88 -6.20 6.56
CA SER A 249 -2.64 -6.77 7.90
C SER A 249 -1.59 -7.87 7.94
N GLY A 250 -1.29 -8.52 6.81
CA GLY A 250 -0.43 -9.70 6.75
C GLY A 250 -1.10 -10.97 7.30
N ASN A 251 -2.40 -10.92 7.60
CA ASN A 251 -3.14 -12.07 8.12
C ASN A 251 -3.45 -13.07 7.01
N ILE A 252 -3.40 -14.36 7.35
CA ILE A 252 -3.78 -15.45 6.45
C ILE A 252 -5.31 -15.41 6.26
N LEU A 253 -5.74 -15.35 5.00
CA LEU A 253 -7.14 -15.37 4.60
C LEU A 253 -7.62 -16.79 4.33
N TRP A 254 -6.82 -17.54 3.58
CA TRP A 254 -7.06 -18.95 3.29
C TRP A 254 -5.76 -19.66 2.92
N GLN A 255 -5.81 -20.99 2.97
CA GLN A 255 -4.73 -21.87 2.55
C GLN A 255 -5.30 -22.99 1.68
N GLY A 256 -4.57 -23.39 0.64
CA GLY A 256 -5.02 -24.39 -0.32
C GLY A 256 -3.89 -25.29 -0.77
N SER A 257 -4.10 -26.60 -0.71
CA SER A 257 -3.13 -27.60 -1.17
C SER A 257 -3.23 -27.80 -2.68
N VAL A 258 -2.08 -27.93 -3.31
CA VAL A 258 -1.90 -28.27 -4.73
C VAL A 258 -1.15 -29.59 -4.87
N GLY A 259 -1.00 -30.06 -6.10
CA GLY A 259 -0.14 -31.22 -6.37
C GLY A 259 1.35 -30.88 -6.28
N PRO A 260 2.24 -31.87 -6.42
CA PRO A 260 3.68 -31.70 -6.28
C PRO A 260 4.23 -30.67 -7.27
N LEU A 261 5.04 -29.72 -6.81
CA LEU A 261 5.59 -28.65 -7.65
C LEU A 261 6.97 -29.02 -8.21
N SER A 262 7.28 -28.51 -9.40
CA SER A 262 8.50 -28.86 -10.15
C SER A 262 9.77 -28.20 -9.64
N LYS A 263 9.67 -26.96 -9.16
CA LYS A 263 10.81 -26.11 -8.78
C LYS A 263 10.45 -25.28 -7.57
N ILE A 264 11.49 -24.82 -6.87
CA ILE A 264 11.34 -23.85 -5.78
C ILE A 264 10.83 -22.51 -6.33
N ASP A 265 11.33 -22.10 -7.50
CA ASP A 265 10.95 -20.85 -8.17
C ASP A 265 9.70 -20.98 -9.06
N CYS A 266 8.77 -21.89 -8.74
CA CYS A 266 7.48 -21.93 -9.42
C CYS A 266 6.76 -20.59 -9.20
N ALA A 267 6.64 -19.80 -10.27
CA ALA A 267 5.93 -18.52 -10.26
C ALA A 267 4.47 -18.76 -10.67
N PRO A 268 3.51 -18.71 -9.74
CA PRO A 268 2.11 -18.69 -10.11
C PRO A 268 1.77 -17.36 -10.79
N VAL A 269 0.68 -17.35 -11.55
CA VAL A 269 0.17 -16.15 -12.21
C VAL A 269 -1.17 -15.76 -11.63
N VAL A 270 -1.37 -14.47 -11.39
CA VAL A 270 -2.66 -13.91 -10.97
C VAL A 270 -3.29 -13.17 -12.15
N ASP A 271 -4.53 -13.51 -12.46
CA ASP A 271 -5.30 -12.84 -13.51
C ASP A 271 -5.99 -11.55 -13.00
N SER A 272 -6.58 -10.79 -13.91
CA SER A 272 -7.28 -9.54 -13.61
C SER A 272 -8.59 -9.76 -12.86
N ASN A 273 -9.09 -10.99 -12.73
CA ASN A 273 -10.21 -11.39 -11.86
C ASN A 273 -9.72 -11.83 -10.46
N GLY A 274 -8.40 -11.78 -10.22
CA GLY A 274 -7.77 -12.15 -8.98
C GLY A 274 -7.62 -13.66 -8.77
N TRP A 275 -7.81 -14.47 -9.82
CA TRP A 275 -7.55 -15.91 -9.72
C TRP A 275 -6.06 -16.18 -9.83
N ILE A 276 -5.54 -16.99 -8.92
CA ILE A 276 -4.15 -17.44 -8.93
C ILE A 276 -4.06 -18.84 -9.54
N SER A 277 -3.26 -19.00 -10.59
CA SER A 277 -3.04 -20.27 -11.30
C SER A 277 -1.62 -20.78 -11.12
N ILE A 278 -1.47 -22.08 -10.87
CA ILE A 278 -0.21 -22.77 -10.68
C ILE A 278 -0.22 -24.17 -11.32
N GLY A 279 0.87 -24.51 -12.00
CA GLY A 279 1.07 -25.82 -12.61
C GLY A 279 1.67 -26.82 -11.62
N SER A 280 1.27 -28.09 -11.74
CA SER A 280 1.75 -29.18 -10.88
C SER A 280 2.18 -30.41 -11.68
N LEU A 281 3.13 -31.17 -11.11
CA LEU A 281 3.66 -32.43 -11.64
C LEU A 281 2.63 -33.57 -11.63
N ASP A 282 1.51 -33.43 -10.94
CA ASP A 282 0.37 -34.35 -11.07
C ASP A 282 -0.40 -34.18 -12.40
N GLY A 283 -0.03 -33.19 -13.21
CA GLY A 283 -0.60 -32.96 -14.53
C GLY A 283 -1.76 -31.96 -14.53
N PHE A 284 -2.15 -31.39 -13.39
CA PHE A 284 -3.21 -30.38 -13.34
C PHE A 284 -2.65 -28.96 -13.31
N LEU A 285 -3.40 -28.05 -13.93
CA LEU A 285 -3.33 -26.63 -13.62
C LEU A 285 -4.35 -26.36 -12.48
N TYR A 286 -3.85 -25.95 -11.32
CA TYR A 286 -4.65 -25.53 -10.18
C TYR A 286 -4.93 -24.04 -10.27
N SER A 287 -6.18 -23.63 -10.10
CA SER A 287 -6.55 -22.22 -10.01
C SER A 287 -7.43 -21.95 -8.80
N PHE A 288 -7.04 -21.00 -7.96
CA PHE A 288 -7.82 -20.56 -6.80
C PHE A 288 -8.46 -19.20 -7.07
N SER A 289 -9.73 -19.05 -6.71
CA SER A 289 -10.39 -17.75 -6.68
C SER A 289 -9.79 -16.85 -5.58
N PRO A 290 -10.05 -15.53 -5.61
CA PRO A 290 -9.70 -14.63 -4.49
C PRO A 290 -10.21 -15.12 -3.13
N THR A 291 -11.34 -15.82 -3.13
CA THR A 291 -11.99 -16.38 -1.93
C THR A 291 -11.47 -17.78 -1.53
N GLY A 292 -10.56 -18.38 -2.30
CA GLY A 292 -9.97 -19.69 -2.01
C GLY A 292 -10.70 -20.89 -2.63
N ILE A 293 -11.65 -20.67 -3.54
CA ILE A 293 -12.34 -21.75 -4.27
C ILE A 293 -11.37 -22.33 -5.31
N LEU A 294 -11.09 -23.63 -5.20
CA LEU A 294 -10.20 -24.35 -6.11
C LEU A 294 -10.94 -24.89 -7.35
N LYS A 295 -10.37 -24.65 -8.53
CA LYS A 295 -10.66 -25.34 -9.79
C LYS A 295 -9.41 -26.05 -10.30
N LYS A 296 -9.57 -27.26 -10.83
CA LYS A 296 -8.49 -28.03 -11.47
C LYS A 296 -8.80 -28.17 -12.96
N PHE A 297 -7.79 -27.94 -13.79
CA PHE A 297 -7.90 -28.06 -15.24
C PHE A 297 -6.89 -29.06 -15.78
N SER A 298 -7.35 -29.93 -16.68
CA SER A 298 -6.52 -30.84 -17.47
C SER A 298 -7.19 -31.11 -18.80
N ARG A 299 -6.40 -31.27 -19.87
CA ARG A 299 -6.92 -31.62 -21.21
C ARG A 299 -6.77 -33.10 -21.53
N LYS A 300 -5.65 -33.71 -21.14
CA LYS A 300 -5.41 -35.16 -21.28
C LYS A 300 -5.52 -35.90 -19.94
N ASN A 301 -5.43 -37.22 -20.04
CA ASN A 301 -5.26 -38.08 -18.88
C ASN A 301 -4.03 -37.67 -18.07
N THR A 302 -4.22 -37.49 -16.77
CA THR A 302 -3.21 -36.95 -15.84
C THR A 302 -2.24 -38.01 -15.34
N GLU A 303 -2.55 -39.29 -15.55
CA GLU A 303 -1.71 -40.43 -15.16
C GLU A 303 -0.27 -40.26 -15.65
N ASN A 304 -0.09 -39.81 -16.90
CA ASN A 304 1.22 -39.63 -17.53
C ASN A 304 1.57 -38.16 -17.81
N SER A 305 0.69 -37.20 -17.48
CA SER A 305 0.91 -35.79 -17.82
C SER A 305 1.52 -35.00 -16.66
N ILE A 306 2.35 -34.01 -16.94
CA ILE A 306 2.95 -33.09 -15.96
C ILE A 306 2.76 -31.64 -16.44
N VAL A 307 2.63 -30.70 -15.51
CA VAL A 307 2.71 -29.27 -15.80
C VAL A 307 3.94 -28.74 -15.04
N GLN A 308 5.05 -28.59 -15.76
CA GLN A 308 6.33 -28.26 -15.16
C GLN A 308 6.57 -26.74 -15.10
N VAL A 309 6.21 -26.03 -16.17
CA VAL A 309 6.40 -24.58 -16.30
C VAL A 309 5.20 -23.83 -15.72
N GLY A 310 5.47 -22.70 -15.07
CA GLY A 310 4.42 -21.82 -14.55
C GLY A 310 3.55 -21.28 -15.69
N PRO A 311 2.23 -21.07 -15.46
CA PRO A 311 1.36 -20.50 -16.47
C PRO A 311 1.79 -19.07 -16.83
N PHE A 312 1.39 -18.57 -18.00
CA PHE A 312 1.59 -17.19 -18.44
C PHE A 312 0.26 -16.46 -18.59
N LEU A 313 0.23 -15.17 -18.24
CA LEU A 313 -0.96 -14.36 -18.39
C LEU A 313 -1.14 -13.91 -19.84
N ASP A 314 -2.35 -14.05 -20.37
CA ASP A 314 -2.72 -13.56 -21.70
C ASP A 314 -2.72 -12.02 -21.80
N CYS A 315 -2.63 -11.49 -23.02
CA CYS A 315 -2.70 -10.05 -23.29
C CYS A 315 -4.00 -9.39 -22.78
N SER A 316 -5.12 -10.11 -22.73
CA SER A 316 -6.39 -9.62 -22.16
C SER A 316 -6.32 -9.43 -20.65
N GLY A 317 -5.41 -10.14 -19.98
CA GLY A 317 -5.28 -10.19 -18.54
C GLY A 317 -6.30 -11.10 -17.85
N PHE A 318 -7.16 -11.83 -18.57
CA PHE A 318 -8.18 -12.71 -17.98
C PHE A 318 -7.96 -14.21 -18.25
N ALA A 319 -7.25 -14.53 -19.33
CA ALA A 319 -6.89 -15.90 -19.67
C ALA A 319 -5.46 -16.23 -19.23
N VAL A 320 -5.19 -17.52 -19.04
CA VAL A 320 -3.88 -18.06 -18.74
C VAL A 320 -3.51 -19.11 -19.78
N TYR A 321 -2.25 -19.08 -20.18
CA TYR A 321 -1.62 -20.11 -20.99
C TYR A 321 -0.92 -21.12 -20.07
N SER A 322 -1.14 -22.40 -20.30
CA SER A 322 -0.44 -23.49 -19.61
C SER A 322 0.14 -24.48 -20.61
N SER A 323 1.22 -25.14 -20.22
CA SER A 323 1.81 -26.25 -20.96
C SER A 323 1.69 -27.52 -20.15
N GLN A 324 1.08 -28.54 -20.75
CA GLN A 324 0.93 -29.87 -20.19
C GLN A 324 1.76 -30.84 -21.04
N ILE A 325 2.74 -31.51 -20.45
CA ILE A 325 3.60 -32.47 -21.13
C ILE A 325 3.19 -33.88 -20.76
N GLU A 326 2.84 -34.68 -21.76
CA GLU A 326 2.66 -36.12 -21.62
C GLU A 326 4.03 -36.80 -21.58
N MET A 327 4.31 -37.55 -20.53
CA MET A 327 5.59 -38.21 -20.27
C MET A 327 5.47 -39.73 -20.42
N GLU A 328 6.56 -40.37 -20.83
CA GLU A 328 6.68 -41.83 -20.80
C GLU A 328 7.19 -42.31 -19.43
N GLY A 329 6.53 -43.33 -18.86
CA GLY A 329 6.97 -43.98 -17.63
C GLY A 329 6.97 -43.04 -16.42
N LYS A 330 5.95 -42.17 -16.29
CA LYS A 330 5.78 -41.32 -15.11
C LYS A 330 5.52 -42.21 -13.89
N VAL A 331 6.30 -42.01 -12.84
CA VAL A 331 6.15 -42.65 -11.54
C VAL A 331 6.19 -41.58 -10.47
N SER A 332 5.22 -41.62 -9.56
CA SER A 332 5.18 -40.77 -8.38
C SER A 332 5.36 -41.60 -7.12
N HIS A 333 6.30 -41.21 -6.27
CA HIS A 333 6.54 -41.85 -4.98
C HIS A 333 6.51 -40.79 -3.87
N SER A 334 5.71 -41.03 -2.84
CA SER A 334 5.58 -40.13 -1.69
C SER A 334 6.39 -40.65 -0.52
N ILE A 335 7.32 -39.84 -0.02
CA ILE A 335 8.17 -40.12 1.15
C ILE A 335 7.88 -39.05 2.20
N GLY A 336 7.11 -39.39 3.23
CA GLY A 336 6.68 -38.44 4.25
C GLY A 336 5.83 -37.31 3.65
N GLU A 337 6.25 -36.06 3.84
CA GLU A 337 5.58 -34.87 3.26
C GLU A 337 6.00 -34.59 1.79
N TYR A 338 7.02 -35.28 1.27
CA TYR A 338 7.56 -35.02 -0.06
C TYR A 338 7.00 -36.00 -1.10
N THR A 339 6.65 -35.48 -2.29
CA THR A 339 6.29 -36.33 -3.43
C THR A 339 7.32 -36.15 -4.54
N ILE A 340 8.02 -37.22 -4.86
CA ILE A 340 9.01 -37.28 -5.92
C ILE A 340 8.31 -37.81 -7.17
N VAL A 341 8.40 -37.07 -8.27
CA VAL A 341 7.87 -37.49 -9.57
C VAL A 341 9.06 -37.67 -10.52
N SER A 342 9.18 -38.87 -11.08
CA SER A 342 10.19 -39.21 -12.08
C SER A 342 9.52 -39.62 -13.39
N ALA A 343 10.14 -39.30 -14.51
CA ALA A 343 9.67 -39.69 -15.83
C ALA A 343 10.86 -39.90 -16.78
N ILE A 344 10.66 -40.71 -17.82
CA ILE A 344 11.75 -41.14 -18.72
C ILE A 344 12.02 -40.07 -19.79
N ARG A 345 11.00 -39.75 -20.60
CA ARG A 345 11.11 -38.76 -21.68
C ARG A 345 9.76 -38.13 -22.02
N PRO A 346 9.74 -36.89 -22.54
CA PRO A 346 8.52 -36.27 -23.03
C PRO A 346 8.05 -36.93 -24.34
N LYS A 347 6.74 -37.15 -24.46
CA LYS A 347 6.09 -37.65 -25.68
C LYS A 347 5.52 -36.51 -26.50
N VAL A 348 4.63 -35.72 -25.89
CA VAL A 348 3.87 -34.65 -26.54
C VAL A 348 3.68 -33.52 -25.53
N ALA A 349 3.85 -32.26 -25.96
CA ALA A 349 3.47 -31.10 -25.17
C ALA A 349 2.15 -30.52 -25.69
N ILE A 350 1.29 -30.09 -24.80
CA ILE A 350 -0.05 -29.57 -25.10
C ILE A 350 -0.14 -28.19 -24.49
N PHE A 351 -0.29 -27.20 -25.35
CA PHE A 351 -0.47 -25.83 -24.93
C PHE A 351 -1.96 -25.53 -24.88
N THR A 352 -2.40 -24.89 -23.80
CA THR A 352 -3.82 -24.58 -23.60
C THR A 352 -3.98 -23.16 -23.11
N MET A 353 -4.96 -22.45 -23.66
CA MET A 353 -5.41 -21.14 -23.21
C MET A 353 -6.81 -21.27 -22.61
N LEU A 354 -6.95 -20.87 -21.35
CA LEU A 354 -8.22 -20.96 -20.62
C LEU A 354 -8.44 -19.75 -19.73
N VAL A 355 -9.71 -19.47 -19.40
CA VAL A 355 -10.08 -18.45 -18.42
C VAL A 355 -10.40 -19.15 -17.09
N PRO A 356 -9.61 -18.96 -16.02
CA PRO A 356 -9.80 -19.66 -14.75
C PRO A 356 -11.19 -19.41 -14.12
N ALA A 357 -11.66 -18.16 -14.20
CA ALA A 357 -12.94 -17.76 -13.60
C ALA A 357 -14.14 -18.53 -14.16
N THR A 358 -14.24 -18.68 -15.49
CA THR A 358 -15.33 -19.41 -16.14
C THR A 358 -15.03 -20.90 -16.30
N GLY A 359 -13.76 -21.27 -16.40
CA GLY A 359 -13.30 -22.60 -16.78
C GLY A 359 -13.39 -22.88 -18.29
N SER A 360 -13.64 -21.84 -19.10
CA SER A 360 -13.73 -21.96 -20.56
C SER A 360 -12.33 -22.11 -21.17
N ILE A 361 -12.16 -23.11 -22.02
CA ILE A 361 -10.95 -23.30 -22.83
C ILE A 361 -11.19 -22.69 -24.20
N TYR A 362 -10.38 -21.72 -24.60
CA TYR A 362 -10.51 -21.02 -25.88
C TYR A 362 -9.64 -21.63 -26.97
N TRP A 363 -8.49 -22.19 -26.59
CA TRP A 363 -7.55 -22.77 -27.54
C TRP A 363 -6.73 -23.87 -26.88
N SER A 364 -6.42 -24.91 -27.66
CA SER A 364 -5.52 -25.98 -27.25
C SER A 364 -4.86 -26.59 -28.48
N GLU A 365 -3.54 -26.76 -28.46
CA GLU A 365 -2.75 -27.32 -29.57
C GLU A 365 -1.67 -28.27 -29.05
N GLU A 366 -1.48 -29.39 -29.74
CA GLU A 366 -0.37 -30.32 -29.47
C GLU A 366 0.90 -29.87 -30.22
N TYR A 367 2.06 -30.08 -29.61
CA TYR A 367 3.36 -29.74 -30.18
C TYR A 367 4.07 -30.99 -30.73
N PRO A 368 4.65 -30.92 -31.94
CA PRO A 368 4.72 -29.74 -32.82
C PRO A 368 3.43 -29.49 -33.60
N GLY A 369 2.87 -28.28 -33.46
CA GLY A 369 1.70 -27.78 -34.17
C GLY A 369 2.02 -26.70 -35.22
N GLN A 370 1.01 -26.16 -35.90
CA GLN A 370 1.17 -25.23 -37.04
C GLN A 370 1.98 -23.98 -36.65
N ARG A 371 1.69 -23.33 -35.51
CA ARG A 371 2.44 -22.15 -35.06
C ARG A 371 3.85 -22.47 -34.60
N SER A 372 4.07 -23.64 -34.02
CA SER A 372 5.42 -24.07 -33.65
C SER A 372 6.33 -24.28 -34.87
N THR A 373 5.75 -24.71 -36.01
CA THR A 373 6.50 -24.82 -37.26
C THR A 373 6.85 -23.46 -37.87
N LEU A 374 6.13 -22.40 -37.53
CA LEU A 374 6.50 -21.02 -37.90
C LEU A 374 7.66 -20.53 -37.03
N LEU A 375 7.57 -20.75 -35.71
CA LEU A 375 8.65 -20.41 -34.78
C LEU A 375 9.95 -21.18 -35.09
N SER A 376 9.87 -22.45 -35.48
CA SER A 376 11.04 -23.25 -35.86
C SER A 376 11.70 -22.83 -37.18
N LYS A 377 11.01 -22.03 -38.00
CA LYS A 377 11.55 -21.44 -39.25
C LYS A 377 12.02 -19.99 -39.07
N SER A 378 11.89 -19.43 -37.87
CA SER A 378 12.26 -18.05 -37.54
C SER A 378 13.69 -17.96 -37.01
N ASP A 379 14.17 -16.73 -36.75
CA ASP A 379 15.49 -16.48 -36.14
C ASP A 379 15.64 -17.16 -34.77
N LEU A 380 14.53 -17.37 -34.05
CA LEU A 380 14.48 -18.11 -32.78
C LEU A 380 15.08 -19.53 -32.88
N SER A 381 15.05 -20.15 -34.07
CA SER A 381 15.62 -21.48 -34.33
C SER A 381 17.14 -21.56 -34.11
N GLN A 382 17.83 -20.41 -34.11
CA GLN A 382 19.27 -20.33 -33.84
C GLN A 382 19.61 -20.51 -32.34
N PHE A 383 18.60 -20.45 -31.46
CA PHE A 383 18.76 -20.49 -30.01
C PHE A 383 18.18 -21.76 -29.40
N VAL A 384 18.61 -22.08 -28.17
CA VAL A 384 17.99 -23.18 -27.41
C VAL A 384 16.66 -22.71 -26.84
N VAL A 385 15.57 -23.19 -27.45
CA VAL A 385 14.21 -22.92 -27.00
C VAL A 385 13.79 -23.97 -25.98
N ASN A 386 13.51 -23.55 -24.76
CA ASN A 386 12.88 -24.39 -23.74
C ASN A 386 11.34 -24.20 -23.75
N GLU A 387 10.64 -25.02 -22.98
CA GLU A 387 9.17 -24.96 -22.83
C GLU A 387 8.69 -23.57 -22.37
N GLU A 388 9.42 -22.91 -21.48
CA GLU A 388 9.08 -21.58 -20.93
C GLU A 388 9.16 -20.48 -21.99
N ILE A 389 10.21 -20.47 -22.80
CA ILE A 389 10.38 -19.54 -23.92
C ILE A 389 9.26 -19.78 -24.94
N LEU A 390 9.02 -21.04 -25.32
CA LEU A 390 7.97 -21.38 -26.27
C LEU A 390 6.59 -20.94 -25.78
N LEU A 391 6.27 -21.20 -24.51
CA LEU A 391 5.01 -20.76 -23.89
C LEU A 391 4.89 -19.24 -23.87
N THR A 392 6.00 -18.53 -23.66
CA THR A 392 6.04 -17.05 -23.72
C THR A 392 5.74 -16.53 -25.13
N PHE A 393 6.33 -17.14 -26.17
CA PHE A 393 6.04 -16.80 -27.56
C PHE A 393 4.57 -17.06 -27.90
N LEU A 394 4.01 -18.17 -27.44
CA LEU A 394 2.59 -18.46 -27.63
C LEU A 394 1.69 -17.46 -26.92
N ALA A 395 2.02 -17.07 -25.68
CA ALA A 395 1.26 -16.09 -24.91
C ALA A 395 1.34 -14.66 -25.49
N ALA A 396 2.48 -14.29 -26.10
CA ALA A 396 2.63 -13.02 -26.81
C ALA A 396 1.97 -13.05 -28.20
N SER A 397 1.95 -14.22 -28.84
CA SER A 397 1.26 -14.41 -30.12
C SER A 397 -0.24 -14.34 -29.87
N LYS A 398 -0.92 -13.33 -30.40
CA LYS A 398 -2.38 -13.25 -30.35
C LYS A 398 -2.94 -14.49 -31.02
N VAL A 399 -3.38 -15.47 -30.24
CA VAL A 399 -4.17 -16.59 -30.75
C VAL A 399 -5.54 -16.01 -31.11
N ASP A 400 -6.16 -16.47 -32.20
CA ASP A 400 -7.46 -16.00 -32.68
C ASP A 400 -8.53 -16.20 -31.60
N THR A 401 -8.59 -15.24 -30.69
CA THR A 401 -9.33 -15.30 -29.45
C THR A 401 -10.34 -14.17 -29.46
N PRO A 402 -11.53 -14.38 -28.87
CA PRO A 402 -12.53 -13.33 -28.76
C PRO A 402 -12.16 -12.27 -27.72
N LEU A 403 -11.05 -12.44 -26.99
CA LEU A 403 -10.64 -11.57 -25.90
C LEU A 403 -9.82 -10.40 -26.44
N GLN A 404 -10.28 -9.18 -26.17
CA GLN A 404 -9.54 -7.97 -26.56
C GLN A 404 -8.31 -7.79 -25.67
N CYS A 405 -7.14 -7.63 -26.29
CA CYS A 405 -5.91 -7.30 -25.56
C CYS A 405 -6.03 -5.94 -24.87
N ARG A 406 -5.48 -5.86 -23.66
CA ARG A 406 -5.49 -4.65 -22.82
C ARG A 406 -4.07 -4.19 -22.54
N THR A 407 -3.90 -2.87 -22.41
CA THR A 407 -2.61 -2.30 -21.98
C THR A 407 -2.30 -2.71 -20.54
N THR A 408 -1.03 -2.67 -20.13
CA THR A 408 -0.62 -2.95 -18.74
C THR A 408 -1.33 -2.05 -17.74
N GLY A 409 -1.49 -0.75 -18.05
CA GLY A 409 -2.27 0.17 -17.23
C GLY A 409 -3.74 -0.22 -17.08
N GLN A 410 -4.39 -0.68 -18.15
CA GLN A 410 -5.79 -1.16 -18.08
C GLN A 410 -5.93 -2.46 -17.28
N LYS A 411 -5.01 -3.41 -17.46
CA LYS A 411 -4.98 -4.66 -16.66
C LYS A 411 -4.81 -4.35 -15.18
N LEU A 412 -3.85 -3.49 -14.86
CA LEU A 412 -3.59 -3.06 -13.49
C LEU A 412 -4.79 -2.35 -12.89
N ALA A 413 -5.39 -1.37 -13.58
CA ALA A 413 -6.59 -0.67 -13.11
C ALA A 413 -7.76 -1.64 -12.85
N SER A 414 -7.91 -2.68 -13.69
CA SER A 414 -8.90 -3.75 -13.50
C SER A 414 -8.65 -4.52 -12.20
N SER A 415 -7.40 -4.94 -11.97
CA SER A 415 -7.02 -5.70 -10.79
C SER A 415 -7.14 -4.84 -9.53
N CYS A 416 -6.63 -3.60 -9.56
CA CYS A 416 -6.73 -2.65 -8.44
C CYS A 416 -8.17 -2.33 -8.07
N SER A 417 -9.12 -2.33 -9.02
CA SER A 417 -10.53 -2.08 -8.71
C SER A 417 -11.15 -3.15 -7.80
N GLN A 418 -10.55 -4.34 -7.72
CA GLN A 418 -10.97 -5.43 -6.84
C GLN A 418 -10.34 -5.35 -5.47
N ALA A 419 -9.22 -4.63 -5.33
CA ALA A 419 -8.68 -4.28 -4.03
C ALA A 419 -9.76 -3.46 -3.33
N ARG A 420 -10.43 -4.09 -2.35
CA ARG A 420 -11.42 -3.38 -1.55
C ARG A 420 -10.67 -2.21 -0.93
N ASN A 421 -11.16 -1.00 -1.17
CA ASN A 421 -10.99 0.10 -0.23
C ASN A 421 -11.69 -0.32 1.07
N LYS A 422 -11.09 -1.24 1.84
CA LYS A 422 -11.17 -1.12 3.28
C LYS A 422 -10.51 0.21 3.53
N LEU A 423 -11.31 1.28 3.49
CA LEU A 423 -11.09 2.42 4.34
C LEU A 423 -10.62 1.77 5.62
N VAL A 424 -9.37 2.04 5.97
CA VAL A 424 -8.93 1.81 7.33
C VAL A 424 -9.97 2.61 8.10
N ASN A 425 -11.01 1.92 8.58
CA ASN A 425 -11.60 2.24 9.85
C ASN A 425 -10.38 2.10 10.73
N ILE A 426 -9.60 3.18 10.78
CA ILE A 426 -8.91 3.60 11.97
C ILE A 426 -10.04 3.41 12.94
N TYR A 427 -9.93 2.35 13.74
CA TYR A 427 -10.89 2.07 14.76
C TYR A 427 -10.78 3.29 15.66
N SER A 428 -11.54 4.33 15.30
CA SER A 428 -11.91 5.43 16.13
C SER A 428 -12.81 4.75 17.12
N GLY A 429 -12.18 4.03 18.07
CA GLY A 429 -12.87 3.20 19.02
C GLY A 429 -13.97 4.05 19.60
N ASN A 430 -15.21 3.56 19.48
CA ASN A 430 -16.45 4.20 19.87
C ASN A 430 -16.37 5.74 19.83
N GLU A 431 -16.83 6.36 18.75
CA GLU A 431 -16.80 7.82 18.52
C GLU A 431 -17.11 8.65 19.79
N ARG A 432 -18.06 8.19 20.61
CA ARG A 432 -18.38 8.77 21.92
C ARG A 432 -17.21 8.77 22.92
N THR A 433 -16.44 7.69 23.00
CA THR A 433 -15.26 7.55 23.88
C THR A 433 -14.13 8.49 23.47
N ILE A 434 -13.94 8.74 22.17
CA ILE A 434 -12.98 9.73 21.67
C ILE A 434 -13.46 11.15 21.99
N GLU A 435 -14.75 11.44 21.82
CA GLU A 435 -15.33 12.73 22.26
C GLU A 435 -15.13 12.94 23.77
N PHE A 436 -15.39 11.93 24.61
CA PHE A 436 -15.15 12.02 26.05
C PHE A 436 -13.66 12.19 26.38
N PHE A 437 -12.76 11.54 25.64
CA PHE A 437 -11.32 11.69 25.84
C PHE A 437 -10.84 13.10 25.46
N LEU A 438 -11.30 13.65 24.34
CA LEU A 438 -10.98 15.02 23.92
C LEU A 438 -11.61 16.08 24.85
N LEU A 439 -12.82 15.84 25.34
CA LEU A 439 -13.45 16.68 26.37
C LEU A 439 -12.68 16.62 27.69
N PHE A 440 -12.15 15.45 28.06
CA PHE A 440 -11.33 15.29 29.24
C PHE A 440 -9.97 16.01 29.12
N GLU A 441 -9.27 15.86 27.98
CA GLU A 441 -8.01 16.57 27.74
C GLU A 441 -8.21 18.10 27.67
N SER A 442 -9.27 18.56 27.01
CA SER A 442 -9.59 20.00 26.97
C SER A 442 -9.98 20.54 28.35
N PHE A 443 -10.70 19.77 29.17
CA PHE A 443 -10.98 20.13 30.56
C PHE A 443 -9.69 20.22 31.39
N LEU A 444 -8.77 19.25 31.24
CA LEU A 444 -7.46 19.30 31.90
C LEU A 444 -6.64 20.52 31.48
N LEU A 445 -6.65 20.86 30.19
CA LEU A 445 -5.98 22.06 29.67
C LEU A 445 -6.58 23.35 30.25
N VAL A 446 -7.91 23.46 30.32
CA VAL A 446 -8.58 24.62 30.92
C VAL A 446 -8.27 24.73 32.42
N LEU A 447 -8.25 23.61 33.14
CA LEU A 447 -7.81 23.56 34.54
C LEU A 447 -6.36 24.01 34.69
N LEU A 448 -5.46 23.54 33.83
CA LEU A 448 -4.04 23.94 33.82
C LEU A 448 -3.89 25.43 33.53
N ILE A 449 -4.61 25.96 32.54
CA ILE A 449 -4.62 27.40 32.24
C ILE A 449 -5.15 28.21 33.43
N GLY A 450 -6.20 27.73 34.10
CA GLY A 450 -6.75 28.33 35.31
C GLY A 450 -5.75 28.34 36.46
N LEU A 451 -5.08 27.22 36.71
CA LEU A 451 -4.04 27.08 37.73
C LEU A 451 -2.82 27.94 37.42
N VAL A 452 -2.36 27.97 36.17
CA VAL A 452 -1.23 28.82 35.75
C VAL A 452 -1.60 30.30 35.90
N ARG A 453 -2.80 30.73 35.48
CA ARG A 453 -3.27 32.11 35.73
C ARG A 453 -3.36 32.42 37.23
N PHE A 454 -3.85 31.49 38.04
CA PHE A 454 -3.90 31.66 39.48
C PHE A 454 -2.49 31.80 40.06
N CYS A 455 -1.55 30.94 39.67
CA CYS A 455 -0.15 31.03 40.07
C CYS A 455 0.47 32.36 39.63
N CYS A 456 0.33 32.78 38.37
CA CYS A 456 0.87 34.05 37.89
C CYS A 456 0.27 35.25 38.64
N THR A 457 -1.06 35.27 38.86
CA THR A 457 -1.71 36.37 39.61
C THR A 457 -1.37 36.34 41.10
N PHE A 458 -1.11 35.17 41.67
CA PHE A 458 -0.68 35.00 43.06
C PHE A 458 0.76 35.50 43.24
N TRP A 459 1.69 35.10 42.37
CA TRP A 459 3.09 35.51 42.41
C TRP A 459 3.33 36.97 41.97
N ALA A 460 2.43 37.56 41.16
CA ALA A 460 2.51 38.96 40.76
C ALA A 460 2.12 39.97 41.85
N LYS A 461 1.60 39.52 43.01
CA LYS A 461 1.17 40.44 44.07
C LYS A 461 2.36 41.05 44.79
N LYS A 462 2.37 42.38 44.93
CA LYS A 462 3.45 43.14 45.57
C LYS A 462 3.77 42.66 46.99
N LYS A 463 2.74 42.32 47.79
CA LYS A 463 2.93 41.79 49.16
C LYS A 463 3.71 40.47 49.23
N LEU A 464 3.65 39.63 48.19
CA LEU A 464 4.41 38.39 48.10
C LEU A 464 5.83 38.63 47.59
N GLN A 465 6.03 39.65 46.74
CA GLN A 465 7.37 40.09 46.31
C GLN A 465 8.18 40.71 47.47
N ASP A 466 7.53 41.45 48.37
CA ASP A 466 8.22 42.15 49.46
C ASP A 466 8.54 41.27 50.69
N GLN A 467 7.73 40.24 50.99
CA GLN A 467 7.85 39.45 52.24
C GLN A 467 8.18 37.96 52.02
N GLY A 468 8.16 37.49 50.76
CA GLY A 468 8.34 36.08 50.43
C GLY A 468 7.18 35.16 50.89
N LEU A 469 7.11 33.96 50.33
CA LEU A 469 6.04 33.00 50.63
C LEU A 469 6.06 32.52 52.08
N GLY A 470 7.24 32.31 52.66
CA GLY A 470 7.43 31.87 54.05
C GLY A 470 6.88 32.87 55.07
N GLY A 471 7.28 34.14 54.96
CA GLY A 471 6.80 35.20 55.87
C GLY A 471 5.29 35.44 55.78
N PHE A 472 4.69 35.22 54.60
CA PHE A 472 3.23 35.28 54.43
C PHE A 472 2.51 34.13 55.15
N LEU A 473 3.03 32.90 55.05
CA LEU A 473 2.46 31.72 55.71
C LEU A 473 2.60 31.81 57.23
N ASP A 474 3.75 32.24 57.75
CA ASP A 474 4.00 32.38 59.19
C ASP A 474 3.05 33.39 59.84
N LYS A 475 2.83 34.53 59.15
CA LYS A 475 1.88 35.55 59.60
C LYS A 475 0.43 35.03 59.63
N ARG A 476 0.08 34.14 58.70
CA ARG A 476 -1.26 33.54 58.65
C ARG A 476 -1.45 32.49 59.75
N CYS A 477 -0.43 31.69 60.03
CA CYS A 477 -0.40 30.77 61.17
C CYS A 477 -0.53 31.53 62.50
N SER A 478 0.21 32.64 62.67
CA SER A 478 0.12 33.51 63.84
C SER A 478 -1.30 34.08 64.04
N LEU A 479 -1.92 34.59 62.97
CA LEU A 479 -3.29 35.10 63.02
C LEU A 479 -4.34 34.01 63.32
N GLN A 480 -4.15 32.78 62.83
CA GLN A 480 -5.00 31.65 63.17
C GLN A 480 -4.85 31.22 64.64
N LEU A 481 -3.62 31.24 65.17
CA LEU A 481 -3.36 30.99 66.59
C LEU A 481 -4.01 32.07 67.46
N GLN A 482 -3.89 33.34 67.08
CA GLN A 482 -4.58 34.45 67.77
C GLN A 482 -6.11 34.30 67.71
N LYS A 483 -6.68 33.89 66.56
CA LYS A 483 -8.12 33.61 66.45
C LYS A 483 -8.56 32.50 67.40
N LYS A 484 -7.80 31.40 67.48
CA LYS A 484 -8.08 30.28 68.41
C LYS A 484 -7.98 30.72 69.86
N ALA A 485 -6.96 31.50 70.22
CA ALA A 485 -6.79 32.03 71.57
C ALA A 485 -7.98 32.93 71.96
N LEU A 486 -8.37 33.87 71.09
CA LEU A 486 -9.51 34.75 71.32
C LEU A 486 -10.84 33.99 71.40
N ALA A 487 -11.02 32.95 70.59
CA ALA A 487 -12.21 32.09 70.67
C ALA A 487 -12.30 31.37 72.02
N LYS A 488 -11.17 30.87 72.55
CA LYS A 488 -11.11 30.22 73.87
C LYS A 488 -11.44 31.19 74.99
N THR A 489 -10.88 32.41 74.95
CA THR A 489 -11.19 33.45 75.95
C THR A 489 -12.64 33.91 75.90
N ILE A 490 -13.27 33.94 74.71
CA ILE A 490 -14.70 34.25 74.58
C ILE A 490 -15.53 33.15 75.24
N SER A 491 -15.24 31.87 74.97
CA SER A 491 -15.99 30.76 75.59
C SER A 491 -15.83 30.70 77.12
N GLU A 492 -14.66 31.05 77.65
CA GLU A 492 -14.42 31.11 79.10
C GLU A 492 -15.18 32.28 79.76
N LEU A 493 -15.27 33.43 79.08
CA LEU A 493 -16.02 34.59 79.57
C LEU A 493 -17.54 34.40 79.46
N GLU A 494 -18.02 33.76 78.38
CA GLU A 494 -19.43 33.37 78.23
C GLU A 494 -19.88 32.39 79.31
N LYS A 495 -19.02 31.42 79.66
CA LYS A 495 -19.30 30.48 80.76
C LYS A 495 -19.36 31.18 82.12
N LYS A 496 -18.42 32.08 82.41
CA LYS A 496 -18.42 32.88 83.65
C LYS A 496 -19.63 33.82 83.75
N ALA A 497 -20.07 34.40 82.63
CA ALA A 497 -21.27 35.24 82.58
C ALA A 497 -22.58 34.46 82.78
N ALA A 498 -22.58 33.14 82.58
CA ALA A 498 -23.73 32.27 82.79
C ALA A 498 -23.82 31.68 84.22
N GLU A 499 -22.70 31.63 84.95
CA GLU A 499 -22.62 31.03 86.29
C GLU A 499 -22.75 32.08 87.43
N GLU A 500 -22.46 33.37 87.18
CA GLU A 500 -22.55 34.46 88.16
C GLU A 500 -23.45 35.61 87.66
N SER A 501 -24.10 36.37 88.53
CA SER A 501 -24.82 37.60 88.13
C SER A 501 -23.81 38.72 87.88
N VAL A 502 -23.36 38.87 86.63
CA VAL A 502 -22.14 39.63 86.32
C VAL A 502 -22.39 41.11 85.98
N ASP A 503 -21.50 41.96 86.47
CA ASP A 503 -21.38 43.41 86.23
C ASP A 503 -21.28 43.81 84.74
N ASN A 504 -21.79 45.00 84.42
CA ASN A 504 -21.72 45.64 83.08
C ASN A 504 -20.31 45.67 82.47
N GLU A 505 -19.25 45.61 83.29
CA GLU A 505 -17.86 45.65 82.84
C GLU A 505 -17.44 44.39 82.06
N VAL A 506 -17.97 43.21 82.41
CA VAL A 506 -17.61 41.95 81.73
C VAL A 506 -18.25 41.86 80.35
N PHE A 507 -19.47 42.38 80.18
CA PHE A 507 -20.12 42.49 78.87
C PHE A 507 -19.38 43.45 77.94
N GLN A 508 -18.84 44.55 78.46
CA GLN A 508 -18.03 45.49 77.66
C GLN A 508 -16.71 44.86 77.21
N LYS A 509 -16.01 44.15 78.11
CA LYS A 509 -14.79 43.38 77.76
C LYS A 509 -15.06 42.27 76.75
N LEU A 510 -16.19 41.57 76.87
CA LEU A 510 -16.60 40.54 75.91
C LEU A 510 -16.83 41.14 74.51
N GLY A 511 -17.54 42.27 74.43
CA GLY A 511 -17.78 42.99 73.19
C GLY A 511 -16.50 43.43 72.47
N ASP A 512 -15.50 43.91 73.23
CA ASP A 512 -14.20 44.31 72.68
C ASP A 512 -13.39 43.12 72.15
N ILE A 513 -13.43 41.97 72.83
CA ILE A 513 -12.74 40.74 72.41
C ILE A 513 -13.41 40.15 71.16
N VAL A 514 -14.74 40.17 71.07
CA VAL A 514 -15.49 39.76 69.88
C VAL A 514 -15.16 40.66 68.69
N ARG A 515 -15.12 41.98 68.89
CA ARG A 515 -14.74 42.94 67.84
C ARG A 515 -13.30 42.73 67.36
N LYS A 516 -12.36 42.40 68.27
CA LYS A 516 -10.98 42.01 67.90
C LYS A 516 -10.92 40.70 67.10
N LYS A 517 -11.72 39.70 67.46
CA LYS A 517 -11.84 38.44 66.71
C LYS A 517 -12.37 38.68 65.29
N GLU A 518 -13.40 39.51 65.13
CA GLU A 518 -13.93 39.88 63.81
C GLU A 518 -12.90 40.60 62.94
N ILE A 519 -12.08 41.49 63.53
CA ILE A 519 -11.00 42.18 62.81
C ILE A 519 -9.96 41.17 62.30
N ILE A 520 -9.59 40.17 63.09
CA ILE A 520 -8.65 39.11 62.68
C ILE A 520 -9.27 38.20 61.62
N GLU A 521 -10.56 37.89 61.74
CA GLU A 521 -11.29 37.10 60.75
C GLU A 521 -11.42 37.81 59.40
N ARG A 522 -11.65 39.13 59.40
CA ARG A 522 -11.58 39.97 58.20
C ARG A 522 -10.18 40.02 57.58
N LYS A 523 -9.12 39.93 58.38
CA LYS A 523 -7.74 39.82 57.87
C LYS A 523 -7.44 38.44 57.27
N LEU A 524 -8.13 37.39 57.69
CA LEU A 524 -7.95 36.01 57.20
C LEU A 524 -8.82 35.68 55.97
N SER A 525 -9.96 36.36 55.78
CA SER A 525 -10.79 36.18 54.58
C SER A 525 -10.03 36.67 53.34
N THR A 526 -10.07 35.84 52.30
CA THR A 526 -9.10 35.79 51.19
C THR A 526 -9.13 36.99 50.25
N THR A 527 -10.01 37.96 50.48
CA THR A 527 -10.13 39.19 49.69
C THR A 527 -9.34 40.36 50.28
N TYR A 528 -9.11 40.39 51.60
CA TYR A 528 -8.49 41.54 52.29
C TYR A 528 -7.00 41.36 52.61
N SER A 529 -6.53 40.12 52.78
CA SER A 529 -5.13 39.81 53.16
C SER A 529 -4.13 40.16 52.07
N LEU A 530 -4.46 39.90 50.81
CA LEU A 530 -3.54 40.10 49.69
C LEU A 530 -3.47 41.53 49.17
N GLY A 531 -4.32 42.45 49.68
CA GLY A 531 -4.43 43.81 49.16
C GLY A 531 -5.07 43.84 47.76
N ARG A 532 -5.88 44.86 47.49
CA ARG A 532 -6.26 45.19 46.12
C ARG A 532 -5.08 45.99 45.57
N ASP A 533 -4.32 45.43 44.65
CA ASP A 533 -3.37 46.25 43.89
C ASP A 533 -4.20 47.37 43.25
N ARG A 534 -3.89 48.63 43.58
CA ARG A 534 -4.55 49.77 42.96
C ARG A 534 -4.29 49.67 41.46
N THR A 535 -5.25 49.14 40.71
CA THR A 535 -5.32 49.35 39.28
C THR A 535 -5.49 50.85 39.09
N ASN A 536 -4.43 51.54 38.67
CA ASN A 536 -4.51 52.91 38.16
C ASN A 536 -5.26 52.91 36.81
N SER A 537 -6.52 52.47 36.80
CA SER A 537 -7.44 52.82 35.72
C SER A 537 -8.32 53.94 36.25
N LYS A 538 -8.24 55.11 35.58
CA LYS A 538 -9.15 56.23 35.82
C LYS A 538 -10.57 55.73 35.62
N SER A 539 -11.33 55.56 36.70
CA SER A 539 -12.77 55.30 36.62
C SER A 539 -13.46 56.58 36.13
N LYS A 540 -14.01 56.55 34.91
CA LYS A 540 -14.98 57.56 34.47
C LYS A 540 -16.16 57.53 35.45
N SER A 541 -16.44 58.68 36.05
CA SER A 541 -17.61 58.89 36.90
C SER A 541 -18.88 58.75 36.06
N MET A 542 -19.74 57.82 36.43
CA MET A 542 -21.13 57.80 36.00
C MET A 542 -21.99 57.95 37.24
N LEU A 543 -22.80 59.02 37.24
CA LEU A 543 -24.20 59.11 37.70
C LEU A 543 -24.57 60.62 37.80
N PRO A 544 -25.82 61.02 37.51
CA PRO A 544 -26.93 60.67 38.41
C PRO A 544 -28.26 60.26 37.77
N LEU A 545 -28.89 59.32 38.47
CA LEU A 545 -30.32 59.18 38.81
C LEU A 545 -31.29 60.19 38.18
N GLN A 546 -32.30 59.66 37.47
CA GLN A 546 -33.68 60.13 37.62
C GLN A 546 -34.67 58.98 37.78
N ILE A 547 -35.61 59.23 38.68
CA ILE A 547 -36.72 58.41 39.17
C ILE A 547 -37.91 58.53 38.22
N GLY A 548 -38.60 57.41 37.94
CA GLY A 548 -39.94 57.41 37.35
C GLY A 548 -40.41 56.00 36.95
N LYS A 549 -41.43 55.48 37.65
CA LYS A 549 -42.06 54.15 37.44
C LYS A 549 -43.08 54.18 36.25
N PRO A 550 -43.96 53.16 36.05
CA PRO A 550 -43.80 52.02 35.14
C PRO A 550 -44.98 51.89 34.12
N LYS A 551 -45.06 50.75 33.40
CA LYS A 551 -46.11 50.29 32.43
C LYS A 551 -45.91 50.79 31.00
N SER A 552 -46.34 50.14 29.92
CA SER A 552 -46.78 48.78 29.56
C SER A 552 -46.89 48.79 28.02
N TYR A 553 -46.78 47.62 27.38
CA TYR A 553 -46.93 47.38 25.94
C TYR A 553 -48.18 47.99 25.28
N SER A 554 -48.06 48.43 24.01
CA SER A 554 -48.98 48.04 22.91
C SER A 554 -48.61 48.63 21.52
N PHE A 555 -48.56 47.72 20.54
CA PHE A 555 -49.15 47.72 19.18
C PHE A 555 -49.38 48.99 18.32
N GLN A 556 -48.93 48.86 17.05
CA GLN A 556 -49.59 49.18 15.76
C GLN A 556 -49.72 50.63 15.22
N GLY A 557 -49.49 50.73 13.89
CA GLY A 557 -50.29 51.57 12.98
C GLY A 557 -49.56 52.76 12.33
N THR A 558 -48.93 52.60 11.16
CA THR A 558 -49.44 52.92 9.79
C THR A 558 -49.41 54.38 9.31
N LYS A 559 -48.68 54.54 8.19
CA LYS A 559 -48.96 55.29 6.94
C LYS A 559 -49.24 56.81 6.95
N LYS A 560 -48.44 57.52 6.12
CA LYS A 560 -48.82 58.46 5.01
C LYS A 560 -47.51 58.88 4.31
N GLN A 561 -47.13 58.36 3.14
CA GLN A 561 -47.59 58.62 1.76
C GLN A 561 -47.34 60.06 1.26
N LYS A 562 -46.54 60.15 0.18
CA LYS A 562 -46.61 61.02 -1.03
C LYS A 562 -45.21 61.55 -1.40
N LEU A 563 -44.80 61.75 -2.65
CA LEU A 563 -45.16 61.27 -4.01
C LEU A 563 -44.21 62.04 -4.98
N LYS A 564 -43.88 61.43 -6.13
CA LYS A 564 -43.32 62.01 -7.38
C LYS A 564 -41.83 62.39 -7.39
N MET A 565 -40.96 61.78 -8.21
CA MET A 565 -40.90 61.52 -9.66
C MET A 565 -40.05 62.57 -10.41
N ILE A 566 -39.18 62.04 -11.30
CA ILE A 566 -38.76 62.63 -12.61
C ILE A 566 -37.71 63.77 -12.53
N HIS A 567 -36.65 63.88 -13.34
CA HIS A 567 -36.03 63.11 -14.43
C HIS A 567 -34.60 63.69 -14.71
N THR A 568 -33.72 62.83 -15.25
CA THR A 568 -32.66 63.05 -16.28
C THR A 568 -31.45 63.97 -16.11
N LEU A 569 -30.29 63.35 -16.40
CA LEU A 569 -29.18 63.72 -17.30
C LEU A 569 -28.36 64.99 -16.99
N SER A 570 -27.07 64.80 -16.69
CA SER A 570 -25.99 65.09 -17.66
C SER A 570 -24.62 64.76 -17.08
N ASP A 571 -23.77 64.27 -17.98
CA ASP A 571 -22.38 63.88 -17.82
C ASP A 571 -21.46 65.03 -17.39
N THR A 572 -20.39 64.74 -16.62
CA THR A 572 -18.97 64.83 -17.05
C THR A 572 -18.01 64.77 -15.84
N SER A 573 -16.97 63.94 -15.99
CA SER A 573 -15.58 64.02 -15.45
C SER A 573 -15.39 64.33 -13.95
N SER A 574 -14.54 63.68 -13.16
CA SER A 574 -13.32 62.91 -13.43
C SER A 574 -12.86 62.28 -12.10
N ASP A 575 -12.31 61.07 -12.20
CA ASP A 575 -11.26 60.43 -11.39
C ASP A 575 -11.03 60.85 -9.92
N SER A 576 -11.25 59.90 -9.00
CA SER A 576 -10.16 59.23 -8.29
C SER A 576 -10.66 58.12 -7.34
N SER A 577 -10.24 56.88 -7.63
CA SER A 577 -9.87 55.76 -6.74
C SER A 577 -10.57 55.56 -5.37
N THR A 578 -11.17 54.38 -5.17
CA THR A 578 -10.78 53.32 -4.18
C THR A 578 -11.79 52.16 -4.15
N GLU A 579 -11.26 50.94 -3.96
CA GLU A 579 -11.92 49.69 -3.47
C GLU A 579 -12.98 49.07 -4.43
N GLU A 580 -13.17 47.75 -4.57
CA GLU A 580 -13.18 46.66 -3.60
C GLU A 580 -13.20 45.30 -4.34
N GLU A 581 -13.01 44.21 -3.59
CA GLU A 581 -13.17 42.80 -3.96
C GLU A 581 -14.60 42.47 -4.46
N THR A 582 -14.76 41.39 -5.24
CA THR A 582 -16.07 40.73 -5.36
C THR A 582 -15.93 39.23 -5.58
N ASN A 583 -16.36 38.48 -4.57
CA ASN A 583 -16.88 37.12 -4.69
C ASN A 583 -18.22 37.15 -5.45
N MET A 584 -18.51 36.12 -6.24
CA MET A 584 -19.90 35.81 -6.62
C MET A 584 -20.19 34.33 -6.41
N PHE A 585 -21.28 34.12 -5.67
CA PHE A 585 -21.83 32.88 -5.14
C PHE A 585 -22.93 32.33 -6.07
N GLU A 586 -23.30 31.07 -5.80
CA GLU A 586 -24.44 30.31 -6.31
C GLU A 586 -25.79 31.06 -6.29
N VAL A 587 -26.69 30.66 -7.18
CA VAL A 587 -28.14 30.88 -7.03
C VAL A 587 -28.90 29.60 -7.37
N ILE A 588 -29.59 29.07 -6.36
CA ILE A 588 -30.82 28.26 -6.46
C ILE A 588 -31.97 29.25 -6.23
N ASP A 589 -33.04 29.24 -7.05
CA ASP A 589 -34.40 29.07 -6.51
C ASP A 589 -35.53 28.90 -7.56
N SER A 590 -36.61 28.39 -6.99
CA SER A 590 -37.90 27.82 -7.40
C SER A 590 -38.96 28.67 -8.15
N SER A 591 -39.81 27.93 -8.89
CA SER A 591 -41.28 28.02 -9.18
C SER A 591 -42.04 29.36 -9.38
N ALA A 592 -42.82 29.47 -10.49
CA ALA A 592 -44.31 29.30 -10.56
C ALA A 592 -45.03 30.01 -11.76
N LYS A 593 -45.90 29.25 -12.45
CA LYS A 593 -47.21 29.54 -13.14
C LYS A 593 -47.38 30.69 -14.18
N ASP A 594 -47.87 30.36 -15.40
CA ASP A 594 -49.30 30.55 -15.79
C ASP A 594 -49.74 29.80 -17.10
N LYS A 595 -50.96 29.24 -17.04
CA LYS A 595 -52.02 28.85 -18.04
C LYS A 595 -51.77 28.17 -19.41
N GLY A 596 -52.53 27.08 -19.64
CA GLY A 596 -53.23 26.82 -20.92
C GLY A 596 -53.65 25.37 -21.30
N LYS A 597 -54.89 24.97 -20.93
CA LYS A 597 -55.83 23.97 -21.56
C LYS A 597 -55.52 22.44 -21.60
N THR A 598 -56.50 21.69 -21.05
CA THR A 598 -56.81 20.23 -21.07
C THR A 598 -57.59 19.79 -22.35
N PRO A 599 -57.88 18.48 -22.66
CA PRO A 599 -58.22 17.39 -21.72
C PRO A 599 -57.82 15.90 -22.00
N MET A 600 -57.91 15.14 -20.89
CA MET A 600 -58.36 13.74 -20.67
C MET A 600 -57.72 12.53 -21.39
N VAL A 601 -57.24 11.55 -20.60
CA VAL A 601 -57.85 10.21 -20.38
C VAL A 601 -57.38 9.66 -19.00
N GLU A 602 -58.32 9.30 -18.12
CA GLU A 602 -58.17 8.51 -16.87
C GLU A 602 -58.06 7.00 -17.21
N VAL A 603 -57.51 6.10 -16.40
CA VAL A 603 -58.05 5.48 -15.16
C VAL A 603 -56.97 4.46 -14.73
N ALA A 604 -56.26 4.63 -13.61
CA ALA A 604 -56.54 4.22 -12.23
C ALA A 604 -55.78 2.96 -11.77
N SER A 605 -55.24 3.10 -10.57
CA SER A 605 -54.62 2.13 -9.69
C SER A 605 -55.64 1.19 -9.04
N ASN A 606 -55.21 -0.01 -8.62
CA ASN A 606 -55.16 -0.34 -7.19
C ASN A 606 -54.58 -1.73 -6.90
N SER A 607 -53.86 -1.74 -5.79
CA SER A 607 -53.41 -2.85 -4.95
C SER A 607 -54.55 -3.67 -4.34
N SER A 608 -54.32 -4.97 -4.11
CA SER A 608 -54.18 -5.59 -2.77
C SER A 608 -54.55 -7.09 -2.78
N ASN A 609 -53.69 -7.90 -2.15
CA ASN A 609 -53.88 -9.16 -1.41
C ASN A 609 -55.17 -9.98 -1.59
N ASP A 610 -55.03 -11.29 -1.80
CA ASP A 610 -55.31 -12.29 -0.74
C ASP A 610 -54.97 -13.74 -1.17
N GLU A 611 -54.76 -14.55 -0.14
CA GLU A 611 -54.34 -15.95 -0.05
C GLU A 611 -55.32 -16.95 -0.72
N TYR A 612 -54.82 -18.12 -1.16
CA TYR A 612 -55.13 -19.47 -0.61
C TYR A 612 -54.72 -20.63 -1.55
N PHE A 613 -54.00 -21.59 -0.92
CA PHE A 613 -53.78 -23.00 -1.22
C PHE A 613 -54.70 -23.73 -2.23
N THR A 614 -54.12 -24.58 -3.10
CA THR A 614 -54.02 -26.06 -2.91
C THR A 614 -53.45 -26.77 -4.15
N ASN A 615 -52.62 -27.80 -3.90
CA ASN A 615 -52.08 -28.78 -4.86
C ASN A 615 -53.19 -29.63 -5.52
N PRO A 616 -52.84 -30.36 -6.59
CA PRO A 616 -52.80 -31.81 -6.40
C PRO A 616 -51.55 -32.46 -7.01
N LEU A 617 -50.98 -33.38 -6.22
CA LEU A 617 -50.06 -34.44 -6.66
C LEU A 617 -50.87 -35.70 -6.99
N ASP A 618 -50.23 -36.54 -7.80
CA ASP A 618 -50.40 -37.98 -8.00
C ASP A 618 -51.21 -38.47 -9.20
N VAL A 619 -50.43 -38.96 -10.18
CA VAL A 619 -50.64 -40.30 -10.76
C VAL A 619 -49.29 -41.02 -10.74
N THR A 620 -49.23 -42.03 -9.86
CA THR A 620 -48.39 -43.25 -9.78
C THR A 620 -46.90 -43.17 -9.47
#